data_AF-O52799-F1
#
_entry.id   AF-O52799-F1
#
_cell.length_a   1.000
_cell.length_b   1.000
_cell.length_c   1.000
_cell.angle_alpha   90.00
_cell.angle_beta   90.00
_cell.angle_gamma   90.00
#
_symmetry.space_group_name_H-M   'P 1'
#
loop_
_entity.id
_entity.type
_entity.pdbx_description
1 polymer ?
#
loop_
_entity_poly.entity_id
_entity_poly.type
_entity_poly.pdbx_seq_one_letter_code
_entity_poly.pdbx_strand_id
1 'polypeptide(L)'
;MWRHHLGMAAAAGVLASLVSTPAAAQPRPAAVPGLAEISVTTTQVAFGLRRPTAIVAPDDGSGRLFITEKAGTVRAYHPTTGLAADPILSIQDRVSQTGNERGLLGIAASPGFAHDQTVYLAYTRVPDSAVTLARYRLTDGQIEELLNQEHATYSNHNGGHIAFGKDGYLYWGIGDGGDAGDPFRSGQRLDTLLGKILRLDVSRACDPLPYCIPAGNPFAGVAGARAEIWAYGLRNPWKFSLDPADGSLWIGDVGQGAFEEIDHLTAGGANLGWSCREGPQVFDPARCTPGATYTDPVFSYQTSVEGCSVIGGVVYRGSRYADLAAGTYVASDYCSNPAWALRKNADGTYSQAKIGEFPIQPTSFGTSADGEIYLVNDLPGQLHQVGFARKVDCSVAYRVDSQWGNGFTASVTVTNNGTTAIDGWSLRWTFENSQQVSNGWNAAVRQSDQAVSAAAANWNTKIDPGKSVTFGFLASHSGLNPPPKSFALNESSCR
;
A
#
# COMPACT_ATOMS: atom_id res chain seq x y z
N MET A 1 -31.54 82.30 24.30
CA MET A 1 -32.31 82.17 25.55
C MET A 1 -32.88 80.76 25.53
N TRP A 2 -32.43 79.76 26.29
CA TRP A 2 -32.05 79.70 27.71
C TRP A 2 -30.92 78.69 27.98
N ARG A 3 -30.16 78.97 29.05
CA ARG A 3 -29.32 78.02 29.80
C ARG A 3 -30.22 77.12 30.66
N HIS A 4 -29.80 75.89 30.97
CA HIS A 4 -29.87 75.24 32.31
C HIS A 4 -29.24 73.83 32.18
N HIS A 5 -28.04 73.63 32.74
CA HIS A 5 -27.73 72.95 34.02
C HIS A 5 -27.38 71.46 33.85
N LEU A 6 -26.07 71.19 33.95
CA LEU A 6 -25.51 69.86 34.19
C LEU A 6 -25.85 69.43 35.63
N GLY A 7 -26.46 68.25 35.77
CA GLY A 7 -26.46 67.45 36.99
C GLY A 7 -25.64 66.19 36.76
N MET A 8 -24.50 66.06 37.45
CA MET A 8 -23.72 64.83 37.52
C MET A 8 -24.43 63.82 38.41
N ALA A 9 -24.75 62.64 37.88
CA ALA A 9 -25.09 61.46 38.66
C ALA A 9 -23.94 60.45 38.51
N ALA A 10 -23.26 60.14 39.62
CA ALA A 10 -22.22 59.12 39.67
C ALA A 10 -22.87 57.73 39.66
N ALA A 11 -22.62 56.95 38.60
CA ALA A 11 -22.96 55.54 38.56
C ALA A 11 -21.78 54.71 39.07
N ALA A 12 -21.98 54.03 40.21
CA ALA A 12 -21.03 53.05 40.74
C ALA A 12 -21.01 51.81 39.83
N GLY A 13 -19.92 51.63 39.06
CA GLY A 13 -19.68 50.44 38.26
C GLY A 13 -19.19 49.28 39.12
N VAL A 14 -19.96 48.19 39.17
CA VAL A 14 -19.52 46.91 39.72
C VAL A 14 -18.54 46.28 38.72
N LEU A 15 -17.26 46.19 39.09
CA LEU A 15 -16.25 45.43 38.36
C LEU A 15 -16.50 43.93 38.59
N ALA A 16 -17.14 43.26 37.65
CA ALA A 16 -17.17 41.80 37.59
C ALA A 16 -15.81 41.32 37.06
N SER A 17 -14.97 40.80 37.96
CA SER A 17 -13.75 40.10 37.62
C SER A 17 -14.08 38.80 36.87
N LEU A 18 -13.89 38.80 35.55
CA LEU A 18 -13.93 37.59 34.71
C LEU A 18 -12.72 36.72 35.05
N VAL A 19 -12.97 35.66 35.83
CA VAL A 19 -11.99 34.59 36.02
C VAL A 19 -11.97 33.79 34.71
N SER A 20 -10.91 33.97 33.91
CA SER A 20 -10.67 33.13 32.73
C SER A 20 -10.28 31.72 33.19
N THR A 21 -11.19 30.77 33.06
CA THR A 21 -10.85 29.34 33.19
C THR A 21 -9.85 28.97 32.08
N PRO A 22 -8.71 28.35 32.40
CA PRO A 22 -7.78 27.90 31.37
C PRO A 22 -8.50 26.86 30.51
N ALA A 23 -8.52 27.09 29.20
CA ALA A 23 -9.02 26.11 28.25
C ALA A 23 -8.22 24.81 28.43
N ALA A 24 -8.92 23.71 28.70
CA ALA A 24 -8.30 22.39 28.71
C ALA A 24 -7.62 22.18 27.34
N ALA A 25 -6.29 22.01 27.36
CA ALA A 25 -5.55 21.67 26.16
C ALA A 25 -6.18 20.39 25.57
N GLN A 26 -6.68 20.46 24.34
CA GLN A 26 -7.14 19.27 23.64
C GLN A 26 -5.97 18.28 23.60
N PRO A 27 -6.21 16.98 23.90
CA PRO A 27 -5.15 15.99 23.78
C PRO A 27 -4.64 16.03 22.34
N ARG A 28 -3.33 16.26 22.20
CA ARG A 28 -2.64 16.15 20.90
C ARG A 28 -3.03 14.79 20.30
N PRO A 29 -3.44 14.71 19.03
CA PRO A 29 -3.66 13.42 18.39
C PRO A 29 -2.45 12.54 18.66
N ALA A 30 -2.68 11.33 19.19
CA ALA A 30 -1.59 10.39 19.42
C ALA A 30 -0.82 10.25 18.10
N ALA A 31 0.50 10.46 18.14
CA ALA A 31 1.32 10.30 16.94
C ALA A 31 1.18 8.86 16.46
N VAL A 32 0.97 8.69 15.15
CA VAL A 32 0.95 7.37 14.50
C VAL A 32 2.24 6.63 14.91
N PRO A 33 2.16 5.35 15.35
CA PRO A 33 3.30 4.62 15.88
C PRO A 33 4.44 4.51 14.86
N GLY A 34 5.64 4.22 15.36
CA GLY A 34 6.79 3.93 14.51
C GLY A 34 6.53 2.68 13.65
N LEU A 35 7.12 2.62 12.46
CA LEU A 35 6.86 1.52 11.52
C LEU A 35 7.28 0.15 12.07
N ALA A 36 8.24 0.10 12.99
CA ALA A 36 8.65 -1.15 13.65
C ALA A 36 7.60 -1.68 14.66
N GLU A 37 6.64 -0.85 15.07
CA GLU A 37 5.56 -1.17 16.02
C GLU A 37 4.25 -1.57 15.33
N ILE A 38 4.24 -1.71 14.01
CA ILE A 38 3.06 -2.16 13.27
C ILE A 38 3.36 -3.45 12.51
N SER A 39 2.33 -4.25 12.30
CA SER A 39 2.35 -5.40 11.42
C SER A 39 1.20 -5.35 10.45
N VAL A 40 1.40 -5.88 9.24
CA VAL A 40 0.32 -6.07 8.27
C VAL A 40 -0.50 -7.32 8.62
N THR A 41 -1.79 -7.28 8.31
CA THR A 41 -2.67 -8.45 8.30
C THR A 41 -3.37 -8.51 6.95
N THR A 42 -3.69 -9.72 6.49
CA THR A 42 -4.37 -9.94 5.20
C THR A 42 -5.52 -10.90 5.38
N THR A 43 -6.71 -10.50 4.97
CA THR A 43 -7.91 -11.34 4.99
C THR A 43 -8.32 -11.62 3.56
N GLN A 44 -8.33 -12.89 3.16
CA GLN A 44 -8.88 -13.28 1.85
C GLN A 44 -10.38 -13.00 1.84
N VAL A 45 -10.84 -12.21 0.87
CA VAL A 45 -12.26 -11.82 0.73
C VAL A 45 -12.89 -12.32 -0.57
N ALA A 46 -12.08 -12.71 -1.56
CA ALA A 46 -12.54 -13.42 -2.75
C ALA A 46 -11.43 -14.28 -3.37
N PHE A 47 -11.82 -15.18 -4.26
CA PHE A 47 -10.93 -16.06 -5.03
C PHE A 47 -11.55 -16.34 -6.41
N GLY A 48 -10.77 -16.97 -7.30
CA GLY A 48 -11.23 -17.34 -8.64
C GLY A 48 -10.96 -16.28 -9.71
N LEU A 49 -10.11 -15.29 -9.40
CA LEU A 49 -9.54 -14.38 -10.39
C LEU A 49 -8.53 -15.13 -11.25
N ARG A 50 -8.36 -14.71 -12.51
CA ARG A 50 -7.41 -15.30 -13.45
C ARG A 50 -6.35 -14.28 -13.84
N ARG A 51 -5.15 -14.40 -13.26
CA ARG A 51 -4.03 -13.49 -13.49
C ARG A 51 -4.44 -12.01 -13.34
N PRO A 52 -4.90 -11.61 -12.14
CA PRO A 52 -5.38 -10.24 -11.92
C PRO A 52 -4.23 -9.24 -12.08
N THR A 53 -4.48 -8.09 -12.71
CA THR A 53 -3.43 -7.11 -13.06
C THR A 53 -3.60 -5.72 -12.43
N ALA A 54 -4.81 -5.31 -12.06
CA ALA A 54 -5.08 -4.01 -11.45
C ALA A 54 -6.40 -4.02 -10.68
N ILE A 55 -6.56 -3.08 -9.75
CA ILE A 55 -7.76 -2.85 -8.95
C ILE A 55 -8.10 -1.36 -8.99
N VAL A 56 -9.37 -1.00 -9.19
CA VAL A 56 -9.86 0.37 -9.01
C VAL A 56 -11.23 0.37 -8.33
N ALA A 57 -11.51 1.38 -7.51
CA ALA A 57 -12.84 1.66 -7.01
C ALA A 57 -13.48 2.80 -7.82
N PRO A 58 -14.66 2.63 -8.43
CA PRO A 58 -15.42 3.74 -8.99
C PRO A 58 -15.96 4.67 -7.91
N ASP A 59 -16.23 5.92 -8.28
CA ASP A 59 -16.78 6.97 -7.42
C ASP A 59 -18.33 7.00 -7.38
N ASP A 60 -18.99 5.88 -7.69
CA ASP A 60 -20.44 5.76 -7.81
C ASP A 60 -21.16 5.44 -6.48
N GLY A 61 -20.42 5.45 -5.37
CA GLY A 61 -20.95 5.12 -4.04
C GLY A 61 -21.36 3.66 -3.88
N SER A 62 -21.09 2.78 -4.85
CA SER A 62 -21.55 1.40 -4.79
C SER A 62 -20.68 0.50 -3.91
N GLY A 63 -19.52 0.97 -3.44
CA GLY A 63 -18.55 0.16 -2.69
C GLY A 63 -17.94 -1.00 -3.48
N ARG A 64 -18.06 -0.99 -4.82
CA ARG A 64 -17.51 -2.04 -5.69
C ARG A 64 -16.02 -1.82 -5.92
N LEU A 65 -15.32 -2.90 -6.24
CA LEU A 65 -13.99 -2.87 -6.83
C LEU A 65 -14.06 -3.51 -8.21
N PHE A 66 -13.38 -2.91 -9.19
CA PHE A 66 -13.17 -3.47 -10.51
C PHE A 66 -11.76 -4.02 -10.61
N ILE A 67 -11.65 -5.27 -11.04
CA ILE A 67 -10.40 -6.02 -11.06
C ILE A 67 -10.16 -6.52 -12.48
N THR A 68 -9.06 -6.09 -13.09
CA THR A 68 -8.69 -6.55 -14.42
C THR A 68 -8.05 -7.92 -14.36
N GLU A 69 -8.35 -8.77 -15.32
CA GLU A 69 -7.68 -10.04 -15.58
C GLU A 69 -6.88 -9.90 -16.87
N LYS A 70 -5.64 -10.42 -16.86
CA LYS A 70 -4.67 -10.27 -17.95
C LYS A 70 -5.25 -10.56 -19.35
N ALA A 71 -6.18 -11.50 -19.43
CA ALA A 71 -6.80 -11.92 -20.69
C ALA A 71 -7.65 -10.84 -21.39
N GLY A 72 -8.04 -9.77 -20.68
CA GLY A 72 -8.87 -8.70 -21.23
C GLY A 72 -10.28 -8.64 -20.66
N THR A 73 -10.51 -9.18 -19.47
CA THR A 73 -11.79 -9.12 -18.75
C THR A 73 -11.67 -8.25 -17.50
N VAL A 74 -12.78 -7.67 -17.05
CA VAL A 74 -12.87 -6.97 -15.77
C VAL A 74 -13.96 -7.61 -14.92
N ARG A 75 -13.63 -8.00 -13.70
CA ARG A 75 -14.55 -8.57 -12.72
C ARG A 75 -14.95 -7.49 -11.71
N ALA A 76 -16.18 -7.56 -11.20
CA ALA A 76 -16.63 -6.72 -10.10
C ALA A 76 -16.64 -7.51 -8.79
N TYR A 77 -16.14 -6.92 -7.72
CA TYR A 77 -16.25 -7.42 -6.36
C TYR A 77 -17.03 -6.43 -5.52
N HIS A 78 -17.87 -6.93 -4.60
CA HIS A 78 -18.49 -6.12 -3.55
C HIS A 78 -18.43 -6.86 -2.21
N PRO A 79 -18.17 -6.18 -1.08
CA PRO A 79 -18.02 -6.85 0.22
C PRO A 79 -19.19 -7.73 0.65
N THR A 80 -20.43 -7.40 0.26
CA THR A 80 -21.62 -8.17 0.67
C THR A 80 -21.99 -9.29 -0.28
N THR A 81 -21.67 -9.18 -1.58
CA THR A 81 -22.08 -10.17 -2.60
C THR A 81 -20.91 -10.99 -3.13
N GLY A 82 -19.67 -10.67 -2.74
CA GLY A 82 -18.47 -11.33 -3.22
C GLY A 82 -18.10 -10.93 -4.65
N LEU A 83 -17.30 -11.79 -5.29
CA LEU A 83 -16.86 -11.62 -6.69
C LEU A 83 -17.97 -12.05 -7.64
N ALA A 84 -18.37 -11.18 -8.56
CA ALA A 84 -19.35 -11.48 -9.59
C ALA A 84 -18.87 -12.63 -10.48
N ALA A 85 -19.76 -13.57 -10.83
CA ALA A 85 -19.42 -14.73 -11.67
C ALA A 85 -18.98 -14.30 -13.07
N ASP A 86 -19.74 -13.39 -13.69
CA ASP A 86 -19.47 -12.88 -15.02
C ASP A 86 -18.66 -11.58 -14.98
N PRO A 87 -17.83 -11.31 -16.02
CA PRO A 87 -17.14 -10.03 -16.15
C PRO A 87 -18.13 -8.90 -16.50
N ILE A 88 -17.83 -7.69 -16.02
CA ILE A 88 -18.62 -6.48 -16.33
C ILE A 88 -18.27 -5.88 -17.69
N LEU A 89 -17.08 -6.19 -18.22
CA LEU A 89 -16.67 -5.88 -19.59
C LEU A 89 -15.60 -6.87 -20.07
N SER A 90 -15.50 -7.04 -21.39
CA SER A 90 -14.53 -7.90 -22.05
C SER A 90 -14.02 -7.26 -23.34
N ILE A 91 -12.71 -7.19 -23.50
CA ILE A 91 -11.99 -6.73 -24.71
C ILE A 91 -10.97 -7.78 -25.17
N GLN A 92 -11.19 -9.06 -24.85
CA GLN A 92 -10.27 -10.16 -25.17
C GLN A 92 -9.90 -10.24 -26.66
N ASP A 93 -10.80 -9.81 -27.55
CA ASP A 93 -10.60 -9.73 -29.00
C ASP A 93 -9.60 -8.65 -29.42
N ARG A 94 -9.29 -7.70 -28.54
CA ARG A 94 -8.34 -6.59 -28.75
C ARG A 94 -7.01 -6.78 -28.03
N VAL A 95 -6.92 -7.74 -27.11
CA VAL A 95 -5.77 -7.88 -26.20
C VAL A 95 -4.80 -8.94 -26.69
N SER A 96 -3.56 -8.54 -26.92
CA SER A 96 -2.44 -9.44 -27.17
C SER A 96 -1.94 -10.01 -25.84
N GLN A 97 -1.81 -11.34 -25.76
CA GLN A 97 -1.29 -12.05 -24.59
C GLN A 97 0.07 -12.72 -24.89
N THR A 98 0.76 -12.29 -25.95
CA THR A 98 2.02 -12.89 -26.41
C THR A 98 3.19 -12.47 -25.52
N GLY A 99 3.33 -13.15 -24.38
CA GLY A 99 4.39 -12.88 -23.40
C GLY A 99 3.85 -12.75 -21.99
N ASN A 100 4.73 -12.71 -21.00
CA ASN A 100 4.30 -12.72 -19.61
C ASN A 100 3.68 -11.37 -19.18
N GLU A 101 4.19 -10.26 -19.72
CA GLU A 101 3.81 -8.90 -19.35
C GLU A 101 2.84 -8.23 -20.33
N ARG A 102 2.40 -8.94 -21.38
CA ARG A 102 1.41 -8.44 -22.36
C ARG A 102 0.00 -8.86 -21.95
N GLY A 103 -0.97 -7.96 -22.02
CA GLY A 103 -2.36 -8.25 -21.68
C GLY A 103 -3.15 -6.97 -21.43
N LEU A 104 -4.24 -7.07 -20.66
CA LEU A 104 -4.86 -5.94 -20.00
C LEU A 104 -4.07 -5.60 -18.73
N LEU A 105 -3.49 -4.42 -18.67
CA LEU A 105 -2.43 -4.04 -17.72
C LEU A 105 -2.91 -3.08 -16.62
N GLY A 106 -3.79 -2.15 -16.99
CA GLY A 106 -4.26 -1.11 -16.08
C GLY A 106 -5.72 -0.71 -16.33
N ILE A 107 -6.34 -0.19 -15.28
CA ILE A 107 -7.70 0.35 -15.29
C ILE A 107 -7.75 1.60 -14.40
N ALA A 108 -8.47 2.62 -14.84
CA ALA A 108 -8.87 3.76 -14.02
C ALA A 108 -10.35 4.07 -14.25
N ALA A 109 -11.12 4.37 -13.20
CA ALA A 109 -12.47 4.90 -13.36
C ALA A 109 -12.39 6.40 -13.68
N SER A 110 -13.28 6.89 -14.55
CA SER A 110 -13.45 8.34 -14.77
C SER A 110 -13.70 9.05 -13.43
N PRO A 111 -13.15 10.26 -13.20
CA PRO A 111 -13.55 11.11 -12.06
C PRO A 111 -15.03 11.54 -12.07
N GLY A 112 -15.79 11.18 -13.11
CA GLY A 112 -17.23 11.33 -13.20
C GLY A 112 -17.94 9.99 -13.45
N PHE A 113 -17.37 8.87 -13.01
CA PHE A 113 -17.88 7.52 -13.31
C PHE A 113 -19.34 7.34 -12.85
N ALA A 114 -19.72 7.93 -11.73
CA ALA A 114 -21.11 7.99 -11.26
C ALA A 114 -22.12 8.48 -12.33
N HIS A 115 -21.68 9.28 -13.30
CA HIS A 115 -22.51 9.85 -14.36
C HIS A 115 -22.24 9.25 -15.74
N ASP A 116 -20.97 9.07 -16.11
CA ASP A 116 -20.57 8.68 -17.46
C ASP A 116 -20.36 7.16 -17.65
N GLN A 117 -20.26 6.41 -16.54
CA GLN A 117 -19.95 4.98 -16.51
C GLN A 117 -18.77 4.63 -17.43
N THR A 118 -17.73 5.47 -17.43
CA THR A 118 -16.56 5.33 -18.31
C THR A 118 -15.33 4.91 -17.52
N VAL A 119 -14.65 3.86 -17.99
CA VAL A 119 -13.33 3.46 -17.50
C VAL A 119 -12.29 3.70 -18.58
N TYR A 120 -11.05 3.89 -18.15
CA TYR A 120 -9.88 3.93 -19.00
C TYR A 120 -9.13 2.62 -18.84
N LEU A 121 -8.61 2.09 -19.93
CA LEU A 121 -7.91 0.82 -19.98
C LEU A 121 -6.55 1.03 -20.63
N ALA A 122 -5.52 0.40 -20.05
CA ALA A 122 -4.21 0.28 -20.67
C ALA A 122 -3.94 -1.19 -20.99
N TYR A 123 -3.68 -1.51 -22.25
CA TYR A 123 -3.49 -2.90 -22.72
C TYR A 123 -2.50 -2.98 -23.87
N THR A 124 -1.95 -4.16 -24.11
CA THR A 124 -1.21 -4.44 -25.36
C THR A 124 -2.15 -4.89 -26.45
N ARG A 125 -2.22 -4.14 -27.55
CA ARG A 125 -3.22 -4.29 -28.62
C ARG A 125 -2.89 -5.42 -29.60
N VAL A 126 -3.90 -6.07 -30.19
CA VAL A 126 -3.74 -6.87 -31.42
C VAL A 126 -3.95 -6.01 -32.67
N PRO A 127 -3.18 -6.21 -33.75
CA PRO A 127 -2.21 -7.30 -33.94
C PRO A 127 -0.76 -6.96 -33.56
N ASP A 128 -0.46 -5.70 -33.24
CA ASP A 128 0.91 -5.17 -33.24
C ASP A 128 1.58 -5.07 -31.86
N SER A 129 0.88 -5.45 -30.80
CA SER A 129 1.35 -5.38 -29.42
C SER A 129 1.71 -3.97 -28.94
N ALA A 130 1.25 -2.91 -29.62
CA ALA A 130 1.38 -1.55 -29.12
C ALA A 130 0.77 -1.44 -27.71
N VAL A 131 1.42 -0.71 -26.81
CA VAL A 131 0.82 -0.37 -25.51
C VAL A 131 -0.16 0.78 -25.77
N THR A 132 -1.42 0.52 -25.48
CA THR A 132 -2.57 1.34 -25.89
C THR A 132 -3.33 1.81 -24.68
N LEU A 133 -3.60 3.12 -24.63
CA LEU A 133 -4.58 3.74 -23.75
C LEU A 133 -5.90 3.89 -24.51
N ALA A 134 -7.00 3.42 -23.93
CA ALA A 134 -8.34 3.58 -24.47
C ALA A 134 -9.35 4.03 -23.40
N ARG A 135 -10.43 4.68 -23.82
CA ARG A 135 -11.62 4.88 -22.99
C ARG A 135 -12.72 3.89 -23.37
N TYR A 136 -13.42 3.35 -22.39
CA TYR A 136 -14.48 2.35 -22.53
C TYR A 136 -15.72 2.79 -21.75
N ARG A 137 -16.88 2.88 -22.43
CA ARG A 137 -18.15 3.24 -21.80
C ARG A 137 -18.96 1.98 -21.52
N LEU A 138 -19.28 1.73 -20.25
CA LEU A 138 -19.95 0.48 -19.84
C LEU A 138 -21.40 0.38 -20.33
N THR A 139 -22.06 1.51 -20.60
CA THR A 139 -23.49 1.51 -20.97
C THR A 139 -23.77 0.94 -22.35
N ASP A 140 -22.84 1.11 -23.29
CA ASP A 140 -23.00 0.70 -24.70
C ASP A 140 -21.82 -0.15 -25.22
N GLY A 141 -20.79 -0.36 -24.38
CA GLY A 141 -19.60 -1.12 -24.72
C GLY A 141 -18.68 -0.45 -25.75
N GLN A 142 -18.84 0.85 -25.98
CA GLN A 142 -18.00 1.60 -26.91
C GLN A 142 -16.58 1.75 -26.36
N ILE A 143 -15.60 1.49 -27.23
CA ILE A 143 -14.17 1.67 -26.96
C ILE A 143 -13.55 2.61 -27.98
N GLU A 144 -12.79 3.59 -27.49
CA GLU A 144 -12.05 4.57 -28.29
C GLU A 144 -10.58 4.55 -27.85
N GLU A 145 -9.68 4.24 -28.77
CA GLU A 145 -8.24 4.32 -28.53
C GLU A 145 -7.78 5.78 -28.55
N LEU A 146 -7.06 6.20 -27.51
CA LEU A 146 -6.63 7.58 -27.30
C LEU A 146 -5.17 7.79 -27.68
N LEU A 147 -4.29 6.88 -27.26
CA LEU A 147 -2.85 6.98 -27.48
C LEU A 147 -2.24 5.59 -27.59
N ASN A 148 -1.37 5.41 -28.59
CA ASN A 148 -0.69 4.17 -28.88
C ASN A 148 0.82 4.41 -28.88
N GLN A 149 1.58 3.58 -28.16
CA GLN A 149 3.04 3.53 -28.22
C GLN A 149 3.46 2.18 -28.80
N GLU A 150 4.21 2.22 -29.91
CA GLU A 150 4.77 1.02 -30.53
C GLU A 150 5.64 0.25 -29.52
N HIS A 151 5.41 -1.06 -29.41
CA HIS A 151 6.06 -1.98 -28.47
C HIS A 151 6.06 -3.43 -29.02
N ALA A 152 6.38 -3.57 -30.30
CA ALA A 152 6.30 -4.87 -30.97
C ALA A 152 7.52 -5.77 -30.68
N THR A 153 8.71 -5.18 -30.53
CA THR A 153 10.00 -5.89 -30.57
C THR A 153 10.22 -6.86 -29.41
N TYR A 154 10.02 -6.40 -28.18
CA TYR A 154 10.19 -7.24 -26.98
C TYR A 154 8.87 -7.36 -26.23
N SER A 155 8.66 -8.50 -25.56
CA SER A 155 7.38 -8.80 -24.91
C SER A 155 7.28 -8.36 -23.45
N ASN A 156 8.35 -7.80 -22.92
CA ASN A 156 8.51 -7.32 -21.54
C ASN A 156 8.73 -5.80 -21.49
N HIS A 157 8.61 -5.26 -20.29
CA HIS A 157 8.66 -3.84 -19.97
C HIS A 157 7.54 -3.03 -20.64
N ASN A 158 6.31 -3.56 -20.55
CA ASN A 158 5.12 -2.88 -21.06
C ASN A 158 4.61 -1.81 -20.08
N GLY A 159 4.95 -1.90 -18.78
CA GLY A 159 4.37 -1.09 -17.72
C GLY A 159 2.84 -1.24 -17.69
N GLY A 160 2.13 -0.13 -17.87
CA GLY A 160 0.70 -0.11 -18.17
C GLY A 160 -0.20 0.23 -16.99
N HIS A 161 0.34 0.61 -15.82
CA HIS A 161 -0.51 1.17 -14.77
C HIS A 161 -1.02 2.56 -15.17
N ILE A 162 -2.27 2.86 -14.81
CA ILE A 162 -2.92 4.15 -15.06
C ILE A 162 -3.69 4.57 -13.81
N ALA A 163 -3.70 5.87 -13.51
CA ALA A 163 -4.48 6.43 -12.41
C ALA A 163 -4.76 7.92 -12.67
N PHE A 164 -5.86 8.44 -12.12
CA PHE A 164 -6.13 9.87 -12.12
C PHE A 164 -5.42 10.57 -10.95
N GLY A 165 -4.80 11.70 -11.24
CA GLY A 165 -4.28 12.61 -10.22
C GLY A 165 -5.36 13.49 -9.64
N LYS A 166 -5.05 14.12 -8.49
CA LYS A 166 -5.93 15.13 -7.86
C LYS A 166 -6.18 16.36 -8.75
N ASP A 167 -5.37 16.53 -9.79
CA ASP A 167 -5.46 17.57 -10.80
C ASP A 167 -6.45 17.22 -11.92
N GLY A 168 -7.06 16.03 -11.89
CA GLY A 168 -8.03 15.57 -12.88
C GLY A 168 -7.40 15.00 -14.15
N TYR A 169 -6.07 14.88 -14.21
CA TYR A 169 -5.38 14.31 -15.36
C TYR A 169 -5.07 12.83 -15.17
N LEU A 170 -5.02 12.10 -16.29
CA LEU A 170 -4.66 10.69 -16.29
C LEU A 170 -3.15 10.54 -16.41
N TYR A 171 -2.57 9.80 -15.46
CA TYR A 171 -1.18 9.39 -15.46
C TYR A 171 -1.05 7.99 -16.04
N TRP A 172 0.02 7.73 -16.79
CA TRP A 172 0.26 6.45 -17.43
C TRP A 172 1.74 6.08 -17.43
N GLY A 173 2.09 4.92 -16.88
CA GLY A 173 3.46 4.41 -16.86
C GLY A 173 3.71 3.45 -18.02
N ILE A 174 4.82 3.64 -18.73
CA ILE A 174 5.26 2.76 -19.82
C ILE A 174 6.74 2.44 -19.62
N GLY A 175 7.10 1.15 -19.71
CA GLY A 175 8.48 0.70 -19.63
C GLY A 175 9.31 1.06 -20.86
N ASP A 176 10.61 0.77 -20.79
CA ASP A 176 11.64 1.19 -21.76
C ASP A 176 11.57 0.48 -23.13
N GLY A 177 10.63 -0.44 -23.31
CA GLY A 177 10.49 -1.19 -24.55
C GLY A 177 11.07 -2.61 -24.50
N GLY A 178 11.72 -3.00 -23.40
CA GLY A 178 12.12 -4.38 -23.13
C GLY A 178 13.62 -4.68 -23.33
N ASP A 179 13.95 -5.95 -23.13
CA ASP A 179 15.31 -6.52 -23.15
C ASP A 179 16.27 -5.97 -22.07
N ALA A 180 17.45 -6.57 -21.99
CA ALA A 180 18.48 -6.20 -21.04
C ALA A 180 19.21 -4.90 -21.43
N GLY A 181 19.34 -3.99 -20.47
CA GLY A 181 20.20 -2.81 -20.61
C GLY A 181 19.70 -1.76 -21.60
N ASP A 182 18.37 -1.68 -21.81
CA ASP A 182 17.71 -0.63 -22.59
C ASP A 182 18.34 -0.45 -23.98
N PRO A 183 18.19 -1.42 -24.90
CA PRO A 183 18.80 -1.36 -26.22
C PRO A 183 18.35 -0.15 -27.03
N PHE A 184 17.14 0.38 -26.77
CA PHE A 184 16.60 1.55 -27.45
C PHE A 184 17.07 2.89 -26.87
N ARG A 185 17.77 2.86 -25.73
CA ARG A 185 18.15 4.03 -24.93
C ARG A 185 16.94 4.88 -24.54
N SER A 186 15.78 4.25 -24.45
CA SER A 186 14.51 4.95 -24.41
C SER A 186 14.30 5.64 -23.06
N GLY A 187 14.86 5.11 -21.97
CA GLY A 187 14.77 5.69 -20.64
C GLY A 187 15.16 7.17 -20.63
N GLN A 188 16.30 7.50 -21.25
CA GLN A 188 16.83 8.87 -21.34
C GLN A 188 16.34 9.69 -22.54
N ARG A 189 15.79 9.04 -23.57
CA ARG A 189 15.27 9.72 -24.76
C ARG A 189 13.92 10.38 -24.46
N LEU A 190 13.75 11.61 -24.96
CA LEU A 190 12.51 12.38 -24.80
C LEU A 190 11.63 12.36 -26.06
N ASP A 191 12.10 11.81 -27.18
CA ASP A 191 11.38 11.71 -28.45
C ASP A 191 10.46 10.46 -28.53
N THR A 192 10.39 9.68 -27.44
CA THR A 192 9.59 8.46 -27.28
C THR A 192 8.80 8.49 -25.97
N LEU A 193 7.70 7.72 -25.91
CA LEU A 193 6.92 7.54 -24.68
C LEU A 193 7.39 6.35 -23.82
N LEU A 194 8.35 5.56 -24.30
CA LEU A 194 8.91 4.42 -23.57
C LEU A 194 9.82 4.88 -22.42
N GLY A 195 9.73 4.23 -21.26
CA GLY A 195 10.51 4.52 -20.06
C GLY A 195 10.10 5.83 -19.38
N LYS A 196 8.78 6.06 -19.26
CA LYS A 196 8.17 7.33 -18.85
C LYS A 196 6.98 7.14 -17.90
N ILE A 197 6.72 8.17 -17.10
CA ILE A 197 5.37 8.49 -16.65
C ILE A 197 4.84 9.60 -17.55
N LEU A 198 3.67 9.40 -18.13
CA LEU A 198 2.94 10.36 -18.94
C LEU A 198 1.83 11.03 -18.12
N ARG A 199 1.38 12.22 -18.54
CA ARG A 199 0.25 12.94 -17.96
C ARG A 199 -0.60 13.57 -19.06
N LEU A 200 -1.88 13.21 -19.11
CA LEU A 200 -2.80 13.46 -20.22
C LEU A 200 -4.11 14.07 -19.72
N ASP A 201 -4.65 15.06 -20.44
CA ASP A 201 -6.05 15.51 -20.27
C ASP A 201 -6.94 14.70 -21.20
N VAL A 202 -7.53 13.64 -20.65
CA VAL A 202 -8.40 12.72 -21.38
C VAL A 202 -9.88 13.11 -21.32
N SER A 203 -10.22 14.25 -20.71
CA SER A 203 -11.61 14.71 -20.56
C SER A 203 -12.20 15.31 -21.84
N ARG A 204 -11.34 15.66 -22.81
CA ARG A 204 -11.68 16.33 -24.05
C ARG A 204 -10.64 16.06 -25.13
N ALA A 205 -11.00 16.26 -26.39
CA ALA A 205 -10.08 16.20 -27.53
C ALA A 205 -9.49 17.58 -27.84
N CYS A 206 -8.21 17.62 -28.23
CA CYS A 206 -7.52 18.80 -28.76
C CYS A 206 -6.90 18.44 -30.12
N ASP A 207 -7.63 18.77 -31.20
CA ASP A 207 -7.27 18.44 -32.58
C ASP A 207 -5.77 18.69 -32.88
N PRO A 208 -5.03 17.70 -33.42
CA PRO A 208 -5.49 16.38 -33.94
C PRO A 208 -5.59 15.26 -32.90
N LEU A 209 -5.36 15.54 -31.62
CA LEU A 209 -5.31 14.51 -30.59
C LEU A 209 -6.70 14.27 -29.96
N PRO A 210 -7.09 13.01 -29.69
CA PRO A 210 -8.34 12.68 -28.98
C PRO A 210 -8.27 12.97 -27.47
N TYR A 211 -7.16 13.58 -27.04
CA TYR A 211 -6.86 14.07 -25.70
C TYR A 211 -6.15 15.43 -25.81
N CYS A 212 -5.97 16.13 -24.71
CA CYS A 212 -5.18 17.37 -24.65
C CYS A 212 -3.89 17.16 -23.85
N ILE A 213 -2.85 17.95 -24.17
CA ILE A 213 -1.64 18.05 -23.35
C ILE A 213 -1.89 19.04 -22.20
N PRO A 214 -1.72 18.64 -20.94
CA PRO A 214 -1.79 19.58 -19.82
C PRO A 214 -0.73 20.68 -19.95
N ALA A 215 -1.14 21.95 -19.79
CA ALA A 215 -0.24 23.10 -19.94
C ALA A 215 0.95 23.09 -18.96
N GLY A 216 0.81 22.41 -17.81
CA GLY A 216 1.87 22.26 -16.82
C GLY A 216 2.85 21.12 -17.09
N ASN A 217 2.75 20.40 -18.22
CA ASN A 217 3.70 19.32 -18.51
C ASN A 217 5.13 19.86 -18.74
N PRO A 218 6.17 19.29 -18.11
CA PRO A 218 7.53 19.83 -18.12
C PRO A 218 8.16 19.88 -19.52
N PHE A 219 7.71 19.03 -20.44
CA PHE A 219 8.30 18.87 -21.76
C PHE A 219 7.43 19.40 -22.91
N ALA A 220 6.29 20.02 -22.63
CA ALA A 220 5.34 20.47 -23.66
C ALA A 220 5.91 21.53 -24.63
N GLY A 221 6.92 22.30 -24.19
CA GLY A 221 7.60 23.31 -24.99
C GLY A 221 9.04 22.94 -25.38
N VAL A 222 9.48 21.71 -25.11
CA VAL A 222 10.87 21.28 -25.36
C VAL A 222 10.96 20.70 -26.76
N ALA A 223 11.78 21.33 -27.61
CA ALA A 223 11.94 20.91 -29.00
C ALA A 223 12.41 19.44 -29.10
N GLY A 224 11.67 18.63 -29.88
CA GLY A 224 11.96 17.21 -30.09
C GLY A 224 11.50 16.29 -28.94
N ALA A 225 10.98 16.83 -27.84
CA ALA A 225 10.40 16.03 -26.78
C ALA A 225 8.91 15.74 -27.03
N ARG A 226 8.44 14.60 -26.52
CA ARG A 226 7.03 14.26 -26.42
C ARG A 226 6.39 15.05 -25.29
N ALA A 227 5.38 15.84 -25.62
CA ALA A 227 4.71 16.76 -24.71
C ALA A 227 3.91 16.06 -23.59
N GLU A 228 3.62 14.78 -23.78
CA GLU A 228 2.94 13.89 -22.83
C GLU A 228 3.80 13.56 -21.61
N ILE A 229 5.13 13.69 -21.70
CA ILE A 229 6.06 13.25 -20.66
C ILE A 229 5.88 14.09 -19.39
N TRP A 230 5.73 13.39 -18.25
CA TRP A 230 5.75 13.96 -16.90
C TRP A 230 7.04 13.64 -16.16
N ALA A 231 7.54 12.40 -16.23
CA ALA A 231 8.83 11.99 -15.70
C ALA A 231 9.48 10.96 -16.65
N TYR A 232 10.81 10.82 -16.57
CA TYR A 232 11.57 9.95 -17.47
C TYR A 232 12.74 9.27 -16.77
N GLY A 233 13.44 8.38 -17.47
CA GLY A 233 14.54 7.61 -16.91
C GLY A 233 14.07 6.39 -16.11
N LEU A 234 12.96 5.77 -16.52
CA LEU A 234 12.41 4.56 -15.89
C LEU A 234 12.68 3.32 -16.73
N ARG A 235 12.78 2.16 -16.09
CA ARG A 235 12.95 0.87 -16.76
C ARG A 235 11.63 0.17 -17.05
N ASN A 236 10.89 -0.20 -16.01
CA ASN A 236 9.58 -0.83 -16.10
C ASN A 236 8.73 -0.43 -14.88
N PRO A 237 8.12 0.77 -14.89
CA PRO A 237 7.28 1.27 -13.81
C PRO A 237 6.03 0.39 -13.71
N TRP A 238 6.06 -0.61 -12.83
CA TRP A 238 5.09 -1.71 -12.81
C TRP A 238 3.74 -1.27 -12.25
N LYS A 239 3.74 -0.73 -11.02
CA LYS A 239 2.62 0.04 -10.45
C LYS A 239 3.14 1.34 -9.88
N PHE A 240 2.29 2.35 -9.93
CA PHE A 240 2.47 3.59 -9.20
C PHE A 240 1.16 3.96 -8.51
N SER A 241 1.20 4.89 -7.57
CA SER A 241 0.00 5.49 -7.01
C SER A 241 0.20 6.98 -6.80
N LEU A 242 -0.90 7.71 -6.91
CA LEU A 242 -0.97 9.13 -6.58
C LEU A 242 -1.58 9.25 -5.19
N ASP A 243 -0.87 9.91 -4.28
CA ASP A 243 -1.38 10.16 -2.94
C ASP A 243 -2.46 11.25 -3.00
N PRO A 244 -3.73 10.97 -2.65
CA PRO A 244 -4.78 11.97 -2.73
C PRO A 244 -4.58 13.14 -1.75
N ALA A 245 -3.73 12.98 -0.72
CA ALA A 245 -3.50 14.04 0.26
C ALA A 245 -2.67 15.21 -0.30
N ASP A 246 -1.62 14.93 -1.08
CA ASP A 246 -0.70 15.95 -1.59
C ASP A 246 -0.49 15.87 -3.11
N GLY A 247 -0.98 14.83 -3.78
CA GLY A 247 -0.83 14.60 -5.21
C GLY A 247 0.54 14.08 -5.62
N SER A 248 1.36 13.65 -4.66
CA SER A 248 2.66 13.07 -4.95
C SER A 248 2.51 11.70 -5.61
N LEU A 249 3.53 11.30 -6.36
CA LEU A 249 3.56 10.07 -7.12
C LEU A 249 4.57 9.11 -6.51
N TRP A 250 4.12 7.90 -6.16
CA TRP A 250 4.96 6.79 -5.71
C TRP A 250 5.05 5.74 -6.81
N ILE A 251 6.25 5.32 -7.18
CA ILE A 251 6.48 4.43 -8.33
C ILE A 251 7.26 3.22 -7.86
N GLY A 252 6.81 2.00 -8.17
CA GLY A 252 7.67 0.81 -8.13
C GLY A 252 8.26 0.58 -9.51
N ASP A 253 9.58 0.71 -9.65
CA ASP A 253 10.29 0.50 -10.93
C ASP A 253 11.13 -0.78 -10.87
N VAL A 254 10.86 -1.71 -11.80
CA VAL A 254 11.49 -3.02 -11.80
C VAL A 254 12.89 -2.96 -12.41
N GLY A 255 13.86 -3.42 -11.63
CA GLY A 255 15.29 -3.41 -11.93
C GLY A 255 15.75 -4.34 -13.05
N GLN A 256 16.98 -4.13 -13.51
CA GLN A 256 17.63 -4.99 -14.50
C GLN A 256 18.17 -6.28 -13.91
N GLY A 257 18.67 -6.23 -12.67
CA GLY A 257 19.19 -7.39 -11.96
C GLY A 257 20.02 -7.07 -10.72
N ALA A 258 20.32 -5.81 -10.42
CA ALA A 258 21.05 -5.41 -9.21
C ALA A 258 20.10 -4.86 -8.13
N PHE A 259 19.18 -3.99 -8.49
CA PHE A 259 18.28 -3.33 -7.54
C PHE A 259 16.88 -3.21 -8.09
N GLU A 260 15.91 -3.48 -7.22
CA GLU A 260 14.55 -3.01 -7.36
C GLU A 260 14.38 -1.71 -6.58
N GLU A 261 13.47 -0.82 -7.02
CA GLU A 261 13.35 0.50 -6.40
C GLU A 261 11.92 1.05 -6.26
N ILE A 262 11.78 1.95 -5.30
CA ILE A 262 10.59 2.78 -5.09
C ILE A 262 11.01 4.24 -5.15
N ASP A 263 10.37 5.00 -6.03
CA ASP A 263 10.54 6.44 -6.17
C ASP A 263 9.36 7.21 -5.57
N HIS A 264 9.62 8.43 -5.12
CA HIS A 264 8.57 9.33 -4.65
C HIS A 264 8.80 10.76 -5.16
N LEU A 265 7.91 11.22 -6.05
CA LEU A 265 8.01 12.50 -6.73
C LEU A 265 6.88 13.44 -6.30
N THR A 266 7.24 14.70 -6.01
CA THR A 266 6.27 15.76 -5.67
C THR A 266 6.06 16.76 -6.81
N ALA A 267 6.84 16.64 -7.88
CA ALA A 267 6.78 17.48 -9.07
C ALA A 267 7.23 16.67 -10.31
N GLY A 268 6.87 17.16 -11.49
CA GLY A 268 7.28 16.58 -12.77
C GLY A 268 8.65 17.06 -13.23
N GLY A 269 9.19 16.37 -14.24
CA GLY A 269 10.46 16.68 -14.88
C GLY A 269 11.64 15.86 -14.36
N ALA A 270 11.40 15.02 -13.36
CA ALA A 270 12.42 14.18 -12.76
C ALA A 270 13.01 13.19 -13.80
N ASN A 271 14.34 13.09 -13.78
CA ASN A 271 15.11 12.04 -14.43
C ASN A 271 15.47 10.97 -13.40
N LEU A 272 14.91 9.78 -13.53
CA LEU A 272 15.12 8.65 -12.61
C LEU A 272 16.36 7.82 -12.99
N GLY A 273 17.01 8.17 -14.10
CA GLY A 273 18.38 7.77 -14.38
C GLY A 273 18.56 6.47 -15.17
N TRP A 274 17.55 5.63 -15.34
CA TRP A 274 17.67 4.47 -16.23
C TRP A 274 17.94 4.91 -17.69
N SER A 275 18.92 4.36 -18.42
CA SER A 275 19.80 3.23 -18.09
C SER A 275 21.23 3.62 -17.65
N CYS A 276 21.47 4.85 -17.20
CA CYS A 276 22.72 5.23 -16.51
C CYS A 276 22.77 4.64 -15.10
N ARG A 277 21.64 4.63 -14.39
CA ARG A 277 21.51 4.18 -13.00
C ARG A 277 20.52 3.03 -12.87
N GLU A 278 20.74 2.21 -11.85
CA GLU A 278 19.82 1.19 -11.36
C GLU A 278 19.89 1.23 -9.82
N GLY A 279 18.80 1.61 -9.17
CA GLY A 279 18.85 1.87 -7.73
C GLY A 279 19.82 3.01 -7.39
N PRO A 280 20.57 2.89 -6.29
CA PRO A 280 21.51 3.93 -5.85
C PRO A 280 22.84 3.92 -6.63
N GLN A 281 23.00 3.06 -7.65
CA GLN A 281 24.28 2.80 -8.30
C GLN A 281 24.29 3.17 -9.77
N VAL A 282 25.50 3.38 -10.31
CA VAL A 282 25.70 3.51 -11.76
C VAL A 282 25.63 2.10 -12.36
N PHE A 283 24.67 1.88 -13.24
CA PHE A 283 24.48 0.62 -13.96
C PHE A 283 25.46 0.52 -15.13
N ASP A 284 25.42 1.50 -16.04
CA ASP A 284 26.30 1.57 -17.21
C ASP A 284 26.80 3.01 -17.38
N PRO A 285 28.08 3.30 -17.03
CA PRO A 285 28.68 4.63 -17.20
C PRO A 285 28.59 5.16 -18.64
N ALA A 286 28.56 4.28 -19.65
CA ALA A 286 28.46 4.69 -21.05
C ALA A 286 27.06 5.19 -21.43
N ARG A 287 26.04 4.96 -20.58
CA ARG A 287 24.69 5.49 -20.73
C ARG A 287 24.49 6.82 -20.00
N CYS A 288 25.46 7.24 -19.19
CA CYS A 288 25.35 8.46 -18.42
C CYS A 288 25.57 9.70 -19.28
N THR A 289 24.66 10.66 -19.16
CA THR A 289 24.82 11.98 -19.77
C THR A 289 25.67 12.86 -18.85
N PRO A 290 26.80 13.42 -19.31
CA PRO A 290 27.62 14.30 -18.50
C PRO A 290 26.84 15.50 -17.97
N GLY A 291 26.93 15.76 -16.66
CA GLY A 291 26.24 16.88 -16.01
C GLY A 291 24.74 16.71 -15.81
N ALA A 292 24.16 15.56 -16.19
CA ALA A 292 22.76 15.27 -15.88
C ALA A 292 22.55 15.13 -14.37
N THR A 293 21.41 15.63 -13.90
CA THR A 293 20.94 15.42 -12.52
C THR A 293 19.98 14.24 -12.52
N TYR A 294 20.23 13.27 -11.65
CA TYR A 294 19.37 12.11 -11.45
C TYR A 294 18.69 12.20 -10.09
N THR A 295 17.46 11.70 -10.02
CA THR A 295 16.71 11.59 -8.77
C THR A 295 16.98 10.21 -8.19
N ASP A 296 17.39 10.15 -6.92
CA ASP A 296 17.61 8.88 -6.23
C ASP A 296 16.27 8.27 -5.78
N PRO A 297 16.13 6.94 -5.77
CA PRO A 297 14.96 6.28 -5.20
C PRO A 297 14.90 6.52 -3.69
N VAL A 298 13.69 6.49 -3.14
CA VAL A 298 13.47 6.64 -1.70
C VAL A 298 13.61 5.34 -0.94
N PHE A 299 13.59 4.22 -1.67
CA PHE A 299 13.89 2.89 -1.16
C PHE A 299 14.37 2.01 -2.30
N SER A 300 15.35 1.15 -2.01
CA SER A 300 15.88 0.17 -2.95
C SER A 300 16.32 -1.07 -2.20
N TYR A 301 16.24 -2.23 -2.83
CA TYR A 301 16.69 -3.50 -2.25
C TYR A 301 17.38 -4.36 -3.29
N GLN A 302 18.25 -5.25 -2.85
CA GLN A 302 19.06 -6.05 -3.78
C GLN A 302 18.22 -7.16 -4.43
N THR A 303 18.20 -7.15 -5.77
CA THR A 303 17.58 -8.21 -6.56
C THR A 303 18.29 -9.55 -6.27
N SER A 304 17.53 -10.65 -6.20
CA SER A 304 17.96 -12.00 -5.83
C SER A 304 18.44 -12.22 -4.38
N VAL A 305 18.43 -11.18 -3.53
CA VAL A 305 18.71 -11.30 -2.09
C VAL A 305 17.44 -11.06 -1.28
N GLU A 306 16.77 -9.94 -1.54
CA GLU A 306 15.59 -9.50 -0.78
C GLU A 306 14.28 -9.63 -1.58
N GLY A 307 14.38 -9.77 -2.91
CA GLY A 307 13.25 -9.93 -3.83
C GLY A 307 13.71 -10.09 -5.28
N CYS A 308 12.81 -9.96 -6.25
CA CYS A 308 13.12 -10.16 -7.68
C CYS A 308 12.44 -9.17 -8.64
N SER A 309 11.36 -8.52 -8.20
CA SER A 309 10.50 -7.66 -9.02
C SER A 309 9.58 -6.88 -8.10
N VAL A 310 9.88 -5.60 -7.91
CA VAL A 310 9.03 -4.70 -7.13
C VAL A 310 7.66 -4.56 -7.79
N ILE A 311 6.60 -4.67 -6.98
CA ILE A 311 5.24 -4.42 -7.45
C ILE A 311 4.87 -2.96 -7.30
N GLY A 312 5.48 -2.25 -6.36
CA GLY A 312 5.02 -0.96 -5.88
C GLY A 312 3.91 -1.14 -4.85
N GLY A 313 3.07 -0.13 -4.68
CA GLY A 313 2.23 0.00 -3.52
C GLY A 313 1.32 1.22 -3.50
N VAL A 314 0.69 1.46 -2.35
CA VAL A 314 -0.23 2.57 -2.10
C VAL A 314 -0.02 3.18 -0.72
N VAL A 315 -0.34 4.47 -0.58
CA VAL A 315 -0.38 5.15 0.72
C VAL A 315 -1.69 4.82 1.43
N TYR A 316 -1.62 4.36 2.68
CA TYR A 316 -2.84 4.10 3.47
C TYR A 316 -3.52 5.42 3.86
N ARG A 317 -4.75 5.58 3.36
CA ARG A 317 -5.63 6.73 3.60
C ARG A 317 -6.98 6.33 4.20
N GLY A 318 -7.13 5.06 4.57
CA GLY A 318 -8.32 4.53 5.22
C GLY A 318 -8.54 5.04 6.64
N SER A 319 -9.75 4.86 7.14
CA SER A 319 -10.14 5.30 8.50
C SER A 319 -10.00 4.19 9.53
N ARG A 320 -10.11 2.91 9.12
CA ARG A 320 -10.13 1.76 10.03
C ARG A 320 -8.85 1.60 10.84
N TYR A 321 -7.71 1.94 10.26
CA TYR A 321 -6.38 1.81 10.85
C TYR A 321 -5.63 3.15 10.84
N ALA A 322 -6.34 4.27 10.83
CA ALA A 322 -5.73 5.60 10.74
C ALA A 322 -4.76 5.88 11.91
N ASP A 323 -5.06 5.36 13.09
CA ASP A 323 -4.23 5.44 14.29
C ASP A 323 -2.92 4.63 14.20
N LEU A 324 -2.85 3.65 13.29
CA LEU A 324 -1.68 2.78 13.11
C LEU A 324 -0.88 3.10 11.85
N ALA A 325 -1.56 3.36 10.73
CA ALA A 325 -0.94 3.32 9.41
C ALA A 325 -1.20 4.58 8.55
N ALA A 326 -1.92 5.59 9.02
CA ALA A 326 -2.20 6.79 8.20
C ALA A 326 -0.92 7.40 7.60
N GLY A 327 -0.94 7.63 6.28
CA GLY A 327 0.19 8.21 5.55
C GLY A 327 1.39 7.28 5.38
N THR A 328 1.22 5.99 5.67
CA THR A 328 2.25 4.97 5.42
C THR A 328 2.08 4.42 4.00
N TYR A 329 3.13 4.52 3.17
CA TYR A 329 3.20 3.82 1.90
C TYR A 329 3.52 2.36 2.15
N VAL A 330 2.72 1.45 1.59
CA VAL A 330 2.91 0.01 1.74
C VAL A 330 3.12 -0.62 0.38
N ALA A 331 4.20 -1.37 0.25
CA ALA A 331 4.64 -1.98 -1.00
C ALA A 331 5.10 -3.44 -0.79
N SER A 332 5.27 -4.14 -1.91
CA SER A 332 5.71 -5.53 -1.92
C SER A 332 6.49 -5.88 -3.19
N ASP A 333 6.98 -7.12 -3.21
CA ASP A 333 7.71 -7.76 -4.29
C ASP A 333 6.97 -9.02 -4.76
N TYR A 334 7.01 -9.28 -6.07
CA TYR A 334 6.31 -10.41 -6.67
C TYR A 334 6.79 -11.77 -6.15
N CYS A 335 8.11 -11.97 -6.05
CA CYS A 335 8.67 -13.30 -5.73
C CYS A 335 8.67 -13.62 -4.24
N SER A 336 8.94 -12.60 -3.41
CA SER A 336 9.29 -12.78 -1.99
C SER A 336 8.26 -12.22 -1.01
N ASN A 337 7.24 -11.51 -1.53
CA ASN A 337 6.07 -11.03 -0.82
C ASN A 337 6.29 -10.33 0.55
N PRO A 338 7.39 -9.59 0.82
CA PRO A 338 7.53 -8.82 2.04
C PRO A 338 6.54 -7.65 2.03
N ALA A 339 6.01 -7.31 3.19
CA ALA A 339 5.27 -6.08 3.38
C ALA A 339 6.22 -5.00 3.86
N TRP A 340 6.65 -4.11 2.97
CA TRP A 340 7.43 -2.94 3.34
C TRP A 340 6.52 -1.77 3.63
N ALA A 341 6.86 -1.03 4.68
CA ALA A 341 6.23 0.23 5.04
C ALA A 341 7.26 1.35 4.93
N LEU A 342 6.87 2.45 4.30
CA LEU A 342 7.66 3.66 4.15
C LEU A 342 6.86 4.87 4.62
N ARG A 343 7.53 5.82 5.27
CA ARG A 343 6.91 7.09 5.69
C ARG A 343 7.91 8.23 5.52
N LYS A 344 7.49 9.29 4.83
CA LYS A 344 8.29 10.51 4.69
C LYS A 344 8.33 11.27 6.02
N ASN A 345 9.52 11.61 6.48
CA ASN A 345 9.77 12.40 7.67
C ASN A 345 9.71 13.90 7.34
N ALA A 346 9.56 14.73 8.38
CA ALA A 346 9.49 16.19 8.23
C ALA A 346 10.78 16.81 7.64
N ASP A 347 11.92 16.14 7.81
CA ASP A 347 13.22 16.53 7.24
C ASP A 347 13.43 16.07 5.79
N GLY A 348 12.44 15.39 5.19
CA GLY A 348 12.49 14.86 3.83
C GLY A 348 13.07 13.45 3.69
N THR A 349 13.62 12.87 4.76
CA THR A 349 14.09 11.47 4.77
C THR A 349 12.90 10.49 4.84
N TYR A 350 13.18 9.19 4.74
CA TYR A 350 12.15 8.15 4.86
C TYR A 350 12.48 7.20 6.00
N SER A 351 11.49 6.97 6.87
CA SER A 351 11.48 5.80 7.74
C SER A 351 10.99 4.60 6.95
N GLN A 352 11.61 3.44 7.18
CA GLN A 352 11.29 2.19 6.50
C GLN A 352 11.31 1.00 7.45
N ALA A 353 10.43 0.01 7.22
CA ALA A 353 10.44 -1.26 7.96
C ALA A 353 9.79 -2.38 7.14
N LYS A 354 10.24 -3.63 7.33
CA LYS A 354 9.46 -4.83 6.98
C LYS A 354 8.44 -5.08 8.09
N ILE A 355 7.15 -4.93 7.78
CA ILE A 355 6.02 -5.03 8.72
C ILE A 355 5.28 -6.36 8.60
N GLY A 356 5.85 -7.34 7.90
CA GLY A 356 5.26 -8.67 7.74
C GLY A 356 5.44 -9.17 6.31
N GLU A 357 4.51 -10.01 5.88
CA GLU A 357 4.48 -10.60 4.55
C GLU A 357 3.04 -10.58 4.02
N PHE A 358 2.92 -10.35 2.72
CA PHE A 358 1.66 -10.46 1.98
C PHE A 358 1.45 -11.89 1.47
N PRO A 359 0.28 -12.22 0.91
CA PRO A 359 0.13 -13.41 0.09
C PRO A 359 1.19 -13.46 -1.02
N ILE A 360 1.63 -14.68 -1.37
CA ILE A 360 2.61 -14.91 -2.44
C ILE A 360 2.14 -14.34 -3.78
N GLN A 361 3.08 -13.94 -4.64
CA GLN A 361 2.83 -13.43 -5.99
C GLN A 361 1.83 -12.27 -6.06
N PRO A 362 1.97 -11.22 -5.22
CA PRO A 362 1.12 -10.04 -5.34
C PRO A 362 1.35 -9.41 -6.72
N THR A 363 0.28 -9.00 -7.40
CA THR A 363 0.38 -8.41 -8.75
C THR A 363 -0.02 -6.94 -8.78
N SER A 364 -0.89 -6.52 -7.86
CA SER A 364 -1.31 -5.13 -7.73
C SER A 364 -1.89 -4.86 -6.34
N PHE A 365 -1.76 -3.61 -5.91
CA PHE A 365 -2.57 -3.01 -4.86
C PHE A 365 -3.67 -2.15 -5.49
N GLY A 366 -4.70 -1.86 -4.71
CA GLY A 366 -5.68 -0.82 -4.98
C GLY A 366 -6.34 -0.37 -3.67
N THR A 367 -7.19 0.63 -3.75
CA THR A 367 -7.92 1.14 -2.59
C THR A 367 -9.42 1.14 -2.87
N SER A 368 -10.23 0.97 -1.82
CA SER A 368 -11.64 1.36 -1.87
C SER A 368 -11.77 2.88 -1.91
N ALA A 369 -12.98 3.38 -2.21
CA ALA A 369 -13.28 4.83 -2.14
C ALA A 369 -12.98 5.43 -0.75
N ASP A 370 -13.06 4.62 0.31
CA ASP A 370 -12.77 5.04 1.68
C ASP A 370 -11.28 4.95 2.05
N GLY A 371 -10.40 4.55 1.12
CA GLY A 371 -8.95 4.47 1.33
C GLY A 371 -8.46 3.16 1.98
N GLU A 372 -9.32 2.15 2.13
CA GLU A 372 -8.91 0.83 2.62
C GLU A 372 -8.19 0.05 1.52
N ILE A 373 -7.10 -0.64 1.87
CA ILE A 373 -6.22 -1.28 0.89
C ILE A 373 -6.71 -2.69 0.56
N TYR A 374 -6.65 -3.01 -0.74
CA TYR A 374 -6.85 -4.34 -1.29
C TYR A 374 -5.63 -4.76 -2.09
N LEU A 375 -5.35 -6.06 -2.07
CA LEU A 375 -4.27 -6.69 -2.81
C LEU A 375 -4.82 -7.88 -3.61
N VAL A 376 -4.35 -8.01 -4.83
CA VAL A 376 -4.57 -9.21 -5.65
C VAL A 376 -3.27 -9.95 -5.89
N ASN A 377 -3.36 -11.27 -6.02
CA ASN A 377 -2.21 -12.12 -6.33
C ASN A 377 -2.48 -13.09 -7.48
N ASP A 378 -1.42 -13.48 -8.21
CA ASP A 378 -1.50 -14.27 -9.44
C ASP A 378 -1.98 -15.71 -9.18
N LEU A 379 -1.26 -16.44 -8.32
CA LEU A 379 -1.63 -17.81 -7.93
C LEU A 379 -1.95 -17.86 -6.42
N PRO A 380 -3.15 -18.32 -6.01
CA PRO A 380 -4.20 -18.97 -6.83
C PRO A 380 -5.28 -18.00 -7.35
N GLY A 381 -4.99 -16.70 -7.51
CA GLY A 381 -5.96 -15.74 -8.04
C GLY A 381 -6.95 -15.26 -6.98
N GLN A 382 -6.47 -14.55 -5.96
CA GLN A 382 -7.26 -14.13 -4.81
C GLN A 382 -7.30 -12.61 -4.67
N LEU A 383 -8.30 -12.13 -3.94
CA LEU A 383 -8.42 -10.76 -3.47
C LEU A 383 -8.34 -10.78 -1.94
N HIS A 384 -7.47 -9.94 -1.40
CA HIS A 384 -7.24 -9.79 0.03
C HIS A 384 -7.52 -8.36 0.46
N GLN A 385 -8.25 -8.19 1.56
CA GLN A 385 -8.29 -6.93 2.28
C GLN A 385 -7.06 -6.85 3.19
N VAL A 386 -6.34 -5.73 3.10
CA VAL A 386 -5.16 -5.46 3.91
C VAL A 386 -5.57 -4.70 5.16
N GLY A 387 -5.05 -5.11 6.31
CA GLY A 387 -5.22 -4.44 7.59
C GLY A 387 -3.90 -4.26 8.31
N PHE A 388 -3.97 -3.59 9.47
CA PHE A 388 -2.82 -3.32 10.31
C PHE A 388 -3.13 -3.68 11.75
N ALA A 389 -2.13 -4.16 12.46
CA ALA A 389 -2.18 -4.41 13.88
C ALA A 389 -0.95 -3.79 14.55
N ARG A 390 -1.08 -3.47 15.84
CA ARG A 390 0.08 -3.06 16.63
C ARG A 390 0.93 -4.30 16.90
N LYS A 391 2.18 -4.26 16.45
CA LYS A 391 3.15 -5.30 16.75
C LYS A 391 3.57 -5.16 18.21
N VAL A 392 3.44 -6.25 18.95
CA VAL A 392 3.89 -6.32 20.34
C VAL A 392 5.26 -6.98 20.37
N ASP A 393 6.30 -6.23 20.71
CA ASP A 393 7.61 -6.82 21.01
C ASP A 393 7.61 -7.32 22.45
N CYS A 394 7.71 -8.62 22.61
CA CYS A 394 7.59 -9.26 23.91
C CYS A 394 8.36 -10.58 23.97
N SER A 395 8.62 -11.02 25.21
CA SER A 395 9.15 -12.34 25.48
C SER A 395 8.36 -13.05 26.57
N VAL A 396 8.30 -14.38 26.47
CA VAL A 396 7.62 -15.25 27.43
C VAL A 396 8.60 -16.23 28.05
N ALA A 397 8.75 -16.15 29.37
CA ALA A 397 9.43 -17.19 30.13
C ALA A 397 8.39 -18.16 30.69
N TYR A 398 8.44 -19.41 30.23
CA TYR A 398 7.65 -20.52 30.76
C TYR A 398 8.52 -21.41 31.65
N ARG A 399 8.08 -21.65 32.89
CA ARG A 399 8.80 -22.51 33.84
C ARG A 399 7.84 -23.45 34.53
N VAL A 400 8.14 -24.76 34.50
CA VAL A 400 7.50 -25.72 35.41
C VAL A 400 8.14 -25.54 36.79
N ASP A 401 7.37 -25.05 37.76
CA ASP A 401 7.85 -24.76 39.11
C ASP A 401 7.96 -26.02 39.96
N SER A 402 7.02 -26.95 39.79
CA SER A 402 6.98 -28.23 40.47
C SER A 402 6.19 -29.24 39.65
N GLN A 403 6.56 -30.51 39.70
CA GLN A 403 5.90 -31.61 39.01
C GLN A 403 5.91 -32.86 39.90
N TRP A 404 4.76 -33.53 40.00
CA TRP A 404 4.57 -34.74 40.81
C TRP A 404 3.57 -35.68 40.13
N GLY A 405 3.89 -36.97 40.03
CA GLY A 405 2.99 -37.94 39.41
C GLY A 405 2.49 -37.47 38.04
N ASN A 406 1.19 -37.16 37.95
CA ASN A 406 0.52 -36.63 36.76
C ASN A 406 0.16 -35.13 36.86
N GLY A 407 0.59 -34.41 37.90
CA GLY A 407 0.29 -33.00 38.16
C GLY A 407 1.52 -32.10 38.11
N PHE A 408 1.35 -30.83 37.74
CA PHE A 408 2.41 -29.83 37.77
C PHE A 408 1.84 -28.42 37.96
N THR A 409 2.68 -27.54 38.52
CA THR A 409 2.46 -26.10 38.52
C THR A 409 3.46 -25.42 37.60
N ALA A 410 3.01 -24.43 36.84
CA ALA A 410 3.89 -23.63 35.99
C ALA A 410 3.65 -22.14 36.18
N SER A 411 4.72 -21.37 36.05
CA SER A 411 4.72 -19.92 36.01
C SER A 411 5.03 -19.45 34.59
N VAL A 412 4.30 -18.43 34.15
CA VAL A 412 4.46 -17.77 32.85
C VAL A 412 4.71 -16.29 33.11
N THR A 413 5.85 -15.80 32.64
CA THR A 413 6.21 -14.37 32.74
C THR A 413 6.22 -13.76 31.36
N VAL A 414 5.35 -12.77 31.14
CA VAL A 414 5.27 -11.99 29.90
C VAL A 414 6.00 -10.68 30.11
N THR A 415 6.99 -10.39 29.27
CA THR A 415 7.78 -9.16 29.32
C THR A 415 7.49 -8.30 28.10
N ASN A 416 7.23 -7.01 28.31
CA ASN A 416 7.13 -6.03 27.24
C ASN A 416 8.53 -5.55 26.87
N ASN A 417 9.03 -5.96 25.71
CA ASN A 417 10.32 -5.50 25.17
C ASN A 417 10.16 -4.28 24.26
N GLY A 418 8.92 -3.89 23.96
CA GLY A 418 8.59 -2.73 23.15
C GLY A 418 8.80 -1.40 23.86
N THR A 419 8.54 -0.33 23.12
CA THR A 419 8.69 1.07 23.55
C THR A 419 7.41 1.67 24.12
N THR A 420 6.28 0.98 23.98
CA THR A 420 4.96 1.45 24.42
C THR A 420 4.31 0.46 25.36
N ALA A 421 3.53 0.97 26.32
CA ALA A 421 2.87 0.11 27.28
C ALA A 421 1.81 -0.76 26.61
N ILE A 422 1.76 -2.04 26.99
CA ILE A 422 0.69 -2.96 26.61
C ILE A 422 -0.41 -2.77 27.63
N ASP A 423 -1.63 -2.43 27.21
CA ASP A 423 -2.79 -2.33 28.08
C ASP A 423 -3.90 -3.29 27.61
N GLY A 424 -4.34 -4.17 28.50
CA GLY A 424 -5.22 -5.29 28.17
C GLY A 424 -4.48 -6.40 27.41
N TRP A 425 -3.68 -7.20 28.12
CA TRP A 425 -2.97 -8.33 27.52
C TRP A 425 -3.76 -9.64 27.56
N SER A 426 -3.60 -10.44 26.51
CA SER A 426 -4.08 -11.80 26.36
C SER A 426 -3.00 -12.66 25.72
N LEU A 427 -2.59 -13.72 26.40
CA LEU A 427 -1.58 -14.66 25.96
C LEU A 427 -2.23 -15.96 25.50
N ARG A 428 -1.77 -16.51 24.36
CA ARG A 428 -2.19 -17.82 23.84
C ARG A 428 -1.00 -18.72 23.58
N TRP A 429 -1.17 -20.02 23.83
CA TRP A 429 -0.23 -21.07 23.45
C TRP A 429 -0.95 -22.40 23.26
N THR A 430 -0.27 -23.38 22.70
CA THR A 430 -0.80 -24.73 22.51
C THR A 430 0.09 -25.73 23.24
N PHE A 431 -0.52 -26.65 23.98
CA PHE A 431 0.18 -27.81 24.50
C PHE A 431 0.32 -28.90 23.44
N GLU A 432 1.50 -29.52 23.34
CA GLU A 432 1.74 -30.54 22.30
C GLU A 432 1.14 -31.90 22.64
N ASN A 433 0.91 -32.18 23.93
CA ASN A 433 0.44 -33.46 24.41
C ASN A 433 -0.87 -33.31 25.21
N SER A 434 -1.03 -34.10 26.25
CA SER A 434 -2.23 -34.25 27.07
C SER A 434 -2.26 -33.31 28.27
N GLN A 435 -1.49 -32.22 28.26
CA GLN A 435 -1.53 -31.26 29.36
C GLN A 435 -2.93 -30.61 29.46
N GLN A 436 -3.47 -30.54 30.68
CA GLN A 436 -4.80 -30.01 30.97
C GLN A 436 -4.75 -29.09 32.18
N VAL A 437 -5.06 -27.80 32.00
CA VAL A 437 -5.13 -26.77 33.04
C VAL A 437 -6.40 -26.96 33.85
N SER A 438 -6.26 -27.05 35.17
CA SER A 438 -7.38 -27.17 36.10
C SER A 438 -7.66 -25.88 36.88
N ASN A 439 -6.64 -25.04 37.10
CA ASN A 439 -6.80 -23.77 37.80
C ASN A 439 -5.69 -22.76 37.42
N GLY A 440 -5.96 -21.46 37.55
CA GLY A 440 -5.00 -20.39 37.29
C GLY A 440 -5.04 -19.30 38.36
N TRP A 441 -3.94 -18.56 38.54
CA TRP A 441 -3.86 -17.40 39.43
C TRP A 441 -3.13 -16.24 38.75
N ASN A 442 -3.45 -15.00 39.16
CA ASN A 442 -2.96 -13.75 38.57
C ASN A 442 -3.27 -13.54 37.07
N ALA A 443 -4.09 -14.42 36.50
CA ALA A 443 -4.65 -14.32 35.14
C ALA A 443 -5.91 -15.19 35.05
N ALA A 444 -6.81 -14.85 34.13
CA ALA A 444 -7.93 -15.71 33.77
C ALA A 444 -7.47 -16.74 32.74
N VAL A 445 -7.11 -17.95 33.20
CA VAL A 445 -6.61 -19.03 32.34
C VAL A 445 -7.76 -19.95 31.89
N ARG A 446 -7.85 -20.22 30.60
CA ARG A 446 -8.85 -21.08 29.96
C ARG A 446 -8.17 -22.00 28.96
N GLN A 447 -8.64 -23.25 28.88
CA GLN A 447 -8.19 -24.22 27.89
C GLN A 447 -9.38 -24.81 27.13
N SER A 448 -9.21 -24.99 25.83
CA SER A 448 -10.07 -25.79 24.96
C SER A 448 -9.19 -26.72 24.15
N ASP A 449 -9.40 -28.02 24.28
CA ASP A 449 -8.52 -29.06 23.73
C ASP A 449 -7.05 -28.83 24.12
N GLN A 450 -6.17 -28.58 23.15
CA GLN A 450 -4.76 -28.26 23.38
C GLN A 450 -4.48 -26.75 23.46
N ALA A 451 -5.44 -25.90 23.08
CA ALA A 451 -5.27 -24.47 23.04
C ALA A 451 -5.55 -23.85 24.41
N VAL A 452 -4.59 -23.08 24.92
CA VAL A 452 -4.70 -22.36 26.19
C VAL A 452 -4.66 -20.86 25.94
N SER A 453 -5.44 -20.12 26.72
CA SER A 453 -5.44 -18.67 26.77
C SER A 453 -5.35 -18.18 28.21
N ALA A 454 -4.65 -17.08 28.44
CA ALA A 454 -4.58 -16.39 29.72
C ALA A 454 -4.80 -14.90 29.48
N ALA A 455 -5.80 -14.31 30.14
CA ALA A 455 -6.08 -12.88 30.05
C ALA A 455 -5.74 -12.16 31.36
N ALA A 456 -5.40 -10.87 31.24
CA ALA A 456 -5.09 -10.02 32.38
C ALA A 456 -6.15 -10.05 33.48
N ALA A 457 -5.70 -10.02 34.73
CA ALA A 457 -6.54 -9.64 35.86
C ALA A 457 -6.73 -8.12 35.89
N ASN A 458 -7.78 -7.65 36.57
CA ASN A 458 -8.11 -6.22 36.65
C ASN A 458 -7.01 -5.35 37.30
N TRP A 459 -6.06 -5.92 38.05
CA TRP A 459 -4.95 -5.19 38.67
C TRP A 459 -3.62 -5.25 37.89
N ASN A 460 -3.53 -6.04 36.81
CA ASN A 460 -2.30 -6.19 36.03
C ASN A 460 -2.53 -6.06 34.51
N THR A 461 -3.54 -5.28 34.11
CA THR A 461 -3.88 -5.05 32.70
C THR A 461 -2.74 -4.40 31.90
N LYS A 462 -1.88 -3.62 32.59
CA LYS A 462 -0.81 -2.85 31.98
C LYS A 462 0.56 -3.48 32.17
N ILE A 463 1.34 -3.58 31.09
CA ILE A 463 2.76 -3.94 31.08
C ILE A 463 3.55 -2.78 30.46
N ASP A 464 4.15 -1.94 31.30
CA ASP A 464 5.00 -0.83 30.83
C ASP A 464 6.27 -1.35 30.11
N PRO A 465 6.90 -0.53 29.24
CA PRO A 465 8.15 -0.89 28.57
C PRO A 465 9.23 -1.42 29.53
N GLY A 466 9.82 -2.56 29.20
CA GLY A 466 10.82 -3.24 30.02
C GLY A 466 10.29 -3.85 31.32
N LYS A 467 8.96 -3.90 31.52
CA LYS A 467 8.32 -4.54 32.66
C LYS A 467 7.73 -5.88 32.27
N SER A 468 7.40 -6.66 33.31
CA SER A 468 6.83 -8.00 33.15
C SER A 468 5.64 -8.20 34.07
N VAL A 469 4.74 -9.10 33.66
CA VAL A 469 3.69 -9.67 34.50
C VAL A 469 3.92 -11.17 34.60
N THR A 470 3.70 -11.73 35.79
CA THR A 470 3.83 -13.17 36.02
C THR A 470 2.51 -13.72 36.53
N PHE A 471 2.05 -14.80 35.90
CA PHE A 471 0.91 -15.59 36.34
C PHE A 471 1.30 -17.06 36.42
N GLY A 472 0.44 -17.90 36.99
CA GLY A 472 0.70 -19.33 37.02
C GLY A 472 -0.57 -20.15 36.98
N PHE A 473 -0.40 -21.45 36.82
CA PHE A 473 -1.50 -22.39 36.74
C PHE A 473 -1.12 -23.77 37.28
N LEU A 474 -2.14 -24.51 37.70
CA LEU A 474 -2.10 -25.93 38.01
C LEU A 474 -2.62 -26.70 36.80
N ALA A 475 -1.91 -27.75 36.40
CA ALA A 475 -2.30 -28.61 35.29
C ALA A 475 -1.93 -30.08 35.56
N SER A 476 -2.53 -30.97 34.79
CA SER A 476 -2.19 -32.39 34.74
C SER A 476 -1.64 -32.79 33.38
N HIS A 477 -0.93 -33.91 33.29
CA HIS A 477 -0.45 -34.50 32.02
C HIS A 477 -0.47 -36.02 32.08
N SER A 478 -0.54 -36.68 30.92
CA SER A 478 -0.26 -38.12 30.76
C SER A 478 0.91 -38.30 29.78
N GLY A 479 2.03 -38.84 30.27
CA GLY A 479 3.26 -38.95 29.46
C GLY A 479 4.13 -37.70 29.52
N LEU A 480 4.68 -37.25 28.38
CA LEU A 480 5.66 -36.15 28.33
C LEU A 480 5.02 -34.79 28.63
N ASN A 481 5.76 -33.94 29.36
CA ASN A 481 5.38 -32.55 29.66
C ASN A 481 6.41 -31.54 29.13
N PRO A 482 6.57 -31.40 27.80
CA PRO A 482 7.46 -30.38 27.25
C PRO A 482 6.88 -28.97 27.46
N PRO A 483 7.73 -27.94 27.59
CA PRO A 483 7.27 -26.55 27.55
C PRO A 483 6.66 -26.23 26.17
N PRO A 484 5.70 -25.29 26.09
CA PRO A 484 5.17 -24.81 24.81
C PRO A 484 6.28 -24.21 23.94
N LYS A 485 6.16 -24.40 22.62
CA LYS A 485 7.17 -23.92 21.65
C LYS A 485 6.95 -22.50 21.18
N SER A 486 5.75 -21.97 21.31
CA SER A 486 5.39 -20.63 20.85
C SER A 486 4.29 -20.02 21.69
N PHE A 487 4.31 -18.70 21.77
CA PHE A 487 3.30 -17.89 22.44
C PHE A 487 2.86 -16.76 21.51
N ALA A 488 1.60 -16.35 21.65
CA ALA A 488 1.07 -15.15 21.00
C ALA A 488 0.49 -14.21 22.04
N LEU A 489 0.97 -12.97 22.08
CA LEU A 489 0.48 -11.89 22.94
C LEU A 489 -0.35 -10.93 22.11
N ASN A 490 -1.64 -10.77 22.42
CA ASN A 490 -2.59 -9.98 21.65
C ASN A 490 -2.52 -10.32 20.15
N GLU A 491 -2.48 -11.62 19.84
CA GLU A 491 -2.41 -12.19 18.48
C GLU A 491 -1.06 -12.00 17.76
N SER A 492 -0.12 -11.26 18.35
CA SER A 492 1.26 -11.13 17.85
C SER A 492 2.17 -12.22 18.42
N SER A 493 3.03 -12.81 17.58
CA SER A 493 4.04 -13.77 18.04
C SER A 493 4.96 -13.13 19.11
N CYS A 494 5.18 -13.87 20.20
CA CYS A 494 5.95 -13.44 21.35
C CYS A 494 7.10 -14.44 21.59
N ARG A 495 8.31 -13.93 21.82
CA ARG A 495 9.54 -14.74 21.79
C ARG A 495 9.79 -15.59 23.02
#